data_AF-A0A1Q3E3A8-F1
#
_entry.id   AF-A0A1Q3E3A8-F1
#
_cell.length_a   1.000
_cell.length_b   1.000
_cell.length_c   1.000
_cell.angle_alpha   90.00
_cell.angle_beta   90.00
_cell.angle_gamma   90.00
#
_symmetry.space_group_name_H-M   'P 1'
#
loop_
_entity.id
_entity.type
_entity.pdbx_description
1 polymer ?
#
loop_
_entity_poly.entity_id
_entity_poly.type
_entity_poly.pdbx_seq_one_letter_code
_entity_poly.pdbx_strand_id
1 'polypeptide(L)'
;MPRLLRAVDITSSPAKSAEEIFNQANKDLGLALSSDEIAYLVSAFISGPNPINRNPTDAELFMFAQVNSEHCRHKIFNAKWTLDSTAQDLSLFQMIRNTERLSGDNTISAYSDNAAVFKGLISRKCLFLSKSRLITTRLRFPPSLVRLQAREEKSEMRGLSDAAPNPKQVSLVSLPPIF
;
A
#
# COMPACT_ATOMS: atom_id res chain seq x y z
N MET A 1 2.83 13.28 28.15
CA MET A 1 2.49 14.50 27.38
C MET A 1 2.68 14.18 25.90
N PRO A 2 1.72 14.51 25.01
CA PRO A 2 1.93 14.38 23.57
C PRO A 2 3.08 15.28 23.12
N ARG A 3 3.90 14.80 22.19
CA ARG A 3 5.02 15.57 21.63
C ARG A 3 4.47 16.62 20.67
N LEU A 4 5.04 17.83 20.70
CA LEU A 4 4.70 18.91 19.78
C LEU A 4 5.19 18.60 18.35
N LEU A 5 4.45 19.10 17.37
CA LEU A 5 4.78 19.00 15.95
C LEU A 5 6.09 19.72 15.65
N ARG A 6 7.01 19.08 14.92
CA ARG A 6 8.29 19.69 14.54
C ARG A 6 8.21 20.19 13.09
N ALA A 7 8.51 21.46 12.87
CA ALA A 7 8.73 21.99 11.53
C ALA A 7 10.19 21.78 11.11
N VAL A 8 10.41 21.43 9.84
CA VAL A 8 11.72 21.41 9.20
C VAL A 8 11.93 22.75 8.53
N ASP A 9 12.92 23.50 9.02
CA ASP A 9 13.11 24.88 8.59
C ASP A 9 13.90 24.96 7.28
N ILE A 10 13.19 25.25 6.19
CA ILE A 10 13.74 25.36 4.83
C ILE A 10 13.84 26.82 4.37
N THR A 11 13.12 27.75 5.00
CA THR A 11 13.06 29.16 4.58
C THR A 11 14.01 30.08 5.36
N SER A 12 14.33 29.77 6.62
CA SER A 12 15.05 30.71 7.49
C SER A 12 16.56 30.50 7.53
N SER A 13 17.08 29.45 6.90
CA SER A 13 18.48 29.03 7.02
C SER A 13 19.32 29.48 5.81
N PRO A 14 19.95 30.67 5.84
CA PRO A 14 20.73 31.19 4.70
C PRO A 14 22.04 30.42 4.44
N ALA A 15 22.43 29.52 5.35
CA ALA A 15 23.70 28.81 5.29
C ALA A 15 23.65 27.44 4.58
N LYS A 16 22.46 26.91 4.30
CA LYS A 16 22.28 25.56 3.72
C LYS A 16 21.27 25.60 2.61
N SER A 17 21.51 24.82 1.55
CA SER A 17 20.53 24.67 0.48
C SER A 17 19.32 23.87 0.98
N ALA A 18 18.16 24.07 0.36
CA ALA A 18 16.96 23.30 0.70
C ALA A 18 17.16 21.79 0.52
N GLU A 19 17.91 21.39 -0.51
CA GLU A 19 18.29 20.00 -0.75
C GLU A 19 19.10 19.42 0.40
N GLU A 20 20.07 20.16 0.96
CA GLU A 20 20.84 19.73 2.12
C GLU A 20 19.97 19.55 3.36
N ILE A 21 19.00 20.45 3.57
CA ILE A 21 18.06 20.39 4.70
C ILE A 21 17.17 19.15 4.59
N PHE A 22 16.63 18.86 3.40
CA PHE A 22 15.84 17.65 3.17
C PHE A 22 16.70 16.37 3.26
N ASN A 23 17.93 16.39 2.78
CA ASN A 23 18.85 15.26 2.93
C ASN A 23 19.17 14.96 4.40
N GLN A 24 19.35 16.00 5.21
CA GLN A 24 19.54 15.84 6.65
C GLN A 24 18.27 15.29 7.31
N ALA A 25 17.10 15.86 7.00
CA ALA A 25 15.83 15.39 7.53
C ALA A 25 15.53 13.92 7.13
N ASN A 26 15.89 13.52 5.90
CA ASN A 26 15.76 12.15 5.42
C ASN A 26 16.56 11.16 6.28
N LYS A 27 17.79 11.53 6.66
CA LYS A 27 18.65 10.74 7.56
C LYS A 27 18.14 10.74 9.00
N ASP A 28 17.82 11.92 9.54
CA ASP A 28 17.42 12.09 10.94
C ASP A 28 16.08 11.39 11.25
N LEU A 29 15.14 11.44 10.31
CA LEU A 29 13.80 10.87 10.45
C LEU A 29 13.69 9.46 9.84
N GLY A 30 14.71 8.97 9.14
CA GLY A 30 14.71 7.64 8.53
C GLY A 30 13.66 7.47 7.43
N LEU A 31 13.49 8.48 6.58
CA LEU A 31 12.41 8.53 5.57
C LEU A 31 12.69 7.65 4.34
N ALA A 32 13.96 7.28 4.10
CA ALA A 32 14.41 6.48 2.96
C ALA A 32 13.98 7.05 1.59
N LEU A 33 13.97 8.38 1.46
CA LEU A 33 13.64 9.09 0.23
C LEU A 33 14.79 8.99 -0.79
N SER A 34 14.45 8.87 -2.07
CA SER A 34 15.40 8.97 -3.19
C SER A 34 15.80 10.42 -3.51
N SER A 35 16.83 10.61 -4.33
CA SER A 35 17.24 11.93 -4.83
C SER A 35 16.11 12.65 -5.57
N ASP A 36 15.35 11.92 -6.38
CA ASP A 36 14.26 12.48 -7.19
C ASP A 36 13.08 12.90 -6.30
N GLU A 37 12.81 12.14 -5.24
CA GLU A 37 11.79 12.46 -4.24
C GLU A 37 12.16 13.70 -3.42
N ILE A 38 13.45 13.86 -3.10
CA ILE A 38 13.97 15.08 -2.45
C ILE A 38 13.86 16.29 -3.40
N ALA A 39 14.25 16.13 -4.66
CA ALA A 39 14.11 17.17 -5.67
C ALA A 39 12.64 17.59 -5.86
N TYR A 40 11.72 16.63 -5.84
CA TYR A 40 10.28 16.90 -5.85
C TYR A 40 9.83 17.72 -4.64
N LEU A 41 10.28 17.38 -3.43
CA LEU A 41 9.96 18.15 -2.22
C LEU A 41 10.50 19.59 -2.30
N VAL A 42 11.72 19.77 -2.80
CA VAL A 42 12.29 21.10 -3.03
C VAL A 42 11.44 21.89 -4.02
N SER A 43 11.04 21.27 -5.14
CA SER A 43 10.14 21.91 -6.10
C SER A 43 8.79 22.25 -5.46
N ALA A 44 8.16 21.33 -4.75
CA ALA A 44 6.83 21.54 -4.17
C ALA A 44 6.80 22.66 -3.11
N PHE A 45 7.83 22.75 -2.26
CA PHE A 45 7.85 23.72 -1.17
C PHE A 45 8.47 25.07 -1.55
N ILE A 46 9.35 25.14 -2.56
CA ILE A 46 10.18 26.33 -2.85
C ILE A 46 10.03 26.82 -4.29
N SER A 47 10.33 25.98 -5.28
CA SER A 47 10.66 26.46 -6.64
C SER A 47 9.64 26.11 -7.73
N GLY A 48 8.62 25.34 -7.39
CA GLY A 48 7.63 24.82 -8.34
C GLY A 48 6.65 25.89 -8.84
N PRO A 49 5.76 25.52 -9.77
CA PRO A 49 4.79 26.46 -10.37
C PRO A 49 3.77 27.01 -9.37
N ASN A 50 3.51 26.31 -8.27
CA ASN A 50 2.68 26.74 -7.15
C ASN A 50 3.35 26.32 -5.83
N PRO A 51 4.38 27.04 -5.37
CA PRO A 51 5.13 26.63 -4.20
C PRO A 51 4.31 26.87 -2.92
N ILE A 52 4.37 25.92 -1.99
CA ILE A 52 3.60 25.98 -0.73
C ILE A 52 4.13 27.12 0.17
N ASN A 53 5.37 27.59 -0.03
CA ASN A 53 5.97 28.75 0.63
C ASN A 53 5.87 28.70 2.18
N ARG A 54 6.03 27.50 2.76
CA ARG A 54 6.12 27.30 4.20
C ARG A 54 7.03 26.13 4.54
N ASN A 55 7.46 26.08 5.80
CA ASN A 55 8.21 24.95 6.32
C ASN A 55 7.35 23.67 6.38
N PRO A 56 7.82 22.53 5.84
CA PRO A 56 7.15 21.24 5.99
C PRO A 56 7.25 20.76 7.43
N THR A 57 6.24 20.02 7.86
CA THR A 57 6.21 19.38 9.18
C THR A 57 6.77 17.97 9.11
N ASP A 58 7.29 17.47 10.22
CA ASP A 58 7.75 16.08 10.35
C ASP A 58 6.66 15.08 9.95
N ALA A 59 5.41 15.31 10.36
CA ALA A 59 4.27 14.51 9.97
C ALA A 59 4.02 14.48 8.44
N GLU A 60 4.16 15.61 7.75
CA GLU A 60 4.00 15.69 6.29
C GLU A 60 5.10 14.93 5.56
N LEU A 61 6.35 15.04 6.01
CA LEU A 61 7.47 14.31 5.44
C LEU A 61 7.37 12.81 5.68
N PHE A 62 6.94 12.39 6.89
CA PHE A 62 6.67 10.99 7.18
C PHE A 62 5.53 10.44 6.31
N MET A 63 4.42 11.16 6.19
CA MET A 63 3.31 10.75 5.35
C MET A 63 3.75 10.61 3.89
N PHE A 64 4.51 11.58 3.38
CA PHE A 64 5.05 11.54 2.02
C PHE A 64 5.95 10.32 1.80
N ALA A 65 6.86 10.04 2.73
CA ALA A 65 7.75 8.90 2.66
C ALA A 65 6.99 7.55 2.67
N GLN A 66 5.96 7.43 3.51
CA GLN A 66 5.17 6.20 3.58
C GLN A 66 4.38 5.95 2.30
N VAL A 67 3.71 6.99 1.78
CA VAL A 67 2.90 6.91 0.56
C VAL A 67 3.75 6.61 -0.68
N ASN A 68 4.98 7.13 -0.72
CA ASN A 68 5.90 6.92 -1.85
C ASN A 68 6.89 5.78 -1.63
N SER A 69 6.79 5.03 -0.54
CA SER A 69 7.58 3.82 -0.35
C SER A 69 7.32 2.81 -1.48
N GLU A 70 8.34 2.02 -1.85
CA GLU A 70 8.18 0.94 -2.86
C GLU A 70 7.02 0.01 -2.52
N HIS A 71 6.91 -0.38 -1.26
CA HIS A 71 5.87 -1.27 -0.78
C HIS A 71 4.46 -0.69 -0.94
N CYS A 72 4.29 0.64 -0.85
CA CYS A 72 2.99 1.28 -1.02
C CYS A 72 2.68 1.58 -2.49
N ARG A 73 3.68 2.03 -3.25
CA ARG A 73 3.50 2.53 -4.62
C ARG A 73 3.69 1.45 -5.69
N HIS A 74 4.25 0.30 -5.32
CA HIS A 74 4.59 -0.80 -6.22
C HIS A 74 5.30 -0.28 -7.49
N LYS A 75 6.36 0.53 -7.33
CA LYS A 75 6.97 1.23 -8.48
C LYS A 75 7.65 0.21 -9.39
N ILE A 76 8.28 -0.82 -8.82
CA ILE A 76 8.83 -1.97 -9.57
C ILE A 76 7.76 -2.61 -10.48
N PHE A 77 6.57 -2.91 -9.97
CA PHE A 77 5.51 -3.55 -10.75
C PHE A 77 4.95 -2.65 -11.86
N ASN A 78 5.03 -1.33 -11.70
CA ASN A 78 4.58 -0.34 -12.69
C ASN A 78 5.70 0.19 -13.59
N ALA A 79 6.96 -0.18 -13.35
CA ALA A 79 8.10 0.28 -14.14
C ALA A 79 8.07 -0.27 -15.57
N LYS A 80 8.74 0.44 -16.48
CA LYS A 80 9.12 -0.08 -17.79
C LYS A 80 10.43 -0.83 -17.67
N TRP A 81 10.57 -1.91 -18.43
CA TRP A 81 11.72 -2.81 -18.34
C TRP A 81 12.38 -2.96 -19.70
N THR A 82 13.69 -3.14 -19.68
CA THR A 82 14.50 -3.47 -20.85
C THR A 82 15.23 -4.75 -20.52
N LEU A 83 15.07 -5.78 -21.34
CA LEU A 83 15.74 -7.07 -21.20
C LEU A 83 16.69 -7.25 -22.39
N ASP A 84 17.97 -7.50 -22.15
CA ASP A 84 18.99 -7.67 -23.19
C ASP A 84 18.97 -6.55 -24.25
N SER A 85 18.91 -5.29 -23.78
CA SER A 85 18.79 -4.08 -24.60
C SER A 85 17.48 -3.93 -25.39
N THR A 86 16.51 -4.82 -25.19
CA THR A 86 15.19 -4.76 -25.83
C THR A 86 14.12 -4.25 -24.85
N ALA A 87 13.55 -3.10 -25.16
CA ALA A 87 12.47 -2.50 -24.36
C ALA A 87 11.22 -3.38 -24.40
N GLN A 88 10.58 -3.57 -23.25
CA GLN A 88 9.36 -4.35 -23.11
C GLN A 88 8.14 -3.42 -23.14
N ASP A 89 7.10 -3.84 -23.87
CA ASP A 89 5.87 -3.05 -24.03
C ASP A 89 4.98 -3.04 -22.78
N LEU A 90 5.07 -4.09 -21.97
CA LEU A 90 4.22 -4.29 -20.80
C LEU A 90 5.03 -4.24 -19.50
N SER A 91 4.49 -3.57 -18.49
CA SER A 91 4.96 -3.70 -17.11
C SER A 91 4.56 -5.05 -16.51
N LEU A 92 5.23 -5.46 -15.42
CA LEU A 92 4.86 -6.66 -14.65
C LEU A 92 3.38 -6.66 -14.24
N PHE A 93 2.87 -5.51 -13.79
CA PHE A 93 1.45 -5.40 -13.43
C PHE A 93 0.52 -5.50 -14.64
N GLN A 94 0.94 -4.99 -15.81
CA GLN A 94 0.16 -5.15 -17.04
C GLN A 94 0.16 -6.59 -17.55
N MET A 95 1.26 -7.32 -17.40
CA MET A 95 1.32 -8.76 -17.68
C MET A 95 0.37 -9.55 -16.78
N ILE A 96 0.32 -9.25 -15.48
CA ILE A 96 -0.62 -9.87 -14.54
C ILE A 96 -2.07 -9.57 -14.97
N ARG A 97 -2.40 -8.31 -15.26
CA ARG A 97 -3.74 -7.93 -15.77
C ARG A 97 -4.09 -8.60 -17.11
N ASN A 98 -3.10 -8.95 -17.93
CA ASN A 98 -3.35 -9.67 -19.17
C ASN A 98 -3.94 -11.07 -18.95
N THR A 99 -3.55 -11.75 -17.86
CA THR A 99 -4.11 -13.06 -17.53
C THR A 99 -5.62 -12.99 -17.25
N GLU A 100 -6.06 -11.93 -16.57
CA GLU A 100 -7.48 -11.69 -16.29
C GLU A 100 -8.23 -11.30 -17.56
N ARG A 101 -7.64 -10.46 -18.42
CA ARG A 101 -8.24 -10.11 -19.72
C ARG A 101 -8.49 -11.33 -20.61
N LEU A 102 -7.58 -12.31 -20.59
CA LEU A 102 -7.68 -13.52 -21.41
C LEU A 102 -8.55 -14.61 -20.78
N SER A 103 -8.81 -14.57 -19.47
CA SER A 103 -9.49 -15.67 -18.74
C SER A 103 -10.38 -15.16 -17.58
N GLY A 104 -11.13 -14.09 -17.82
CA GLY A 104 -11.86 -13.33 -16.80
C GLY A 104 -13.34 -13.72 -16.59
N ASP A 105 -13.85 -14.78 -17.22
CA ASP A 105 -15.30 -15.07 -17.33
C ASP A 105 -16.07 -15.17 -15.99
N ASN A 106 -15.35 -15.47 -14.89
CA ASN A 106 -15.91 -15.61 -13.55
C ASN A 106 -15.50 -14.50 -12.57
N THR A 107 -14.76 -13.50 -13.03
CA THR A 107 -14.32 -12.35 -12.24
C THR A 107 -15.44 -11.32 -12.18
N ILE A 108 -15.81 -10.89 -10.96
CA ILE A 108 -16.73 -9.77 -10.72
C ILE A 108 -15.92 -8.48 -10.52
N SER A 109 -14.80 -8.57 -9.81
CA SER A 109 -13.89 -7.45 -9.58
C SER A 109 -12.47 -7.99 -9.38
N ALA A 110 -11.51 -7.41 -10.11
CA ALA A 110 -10.09 -7.65 -9.90
C ALA A 110 -9.34 -6.33 -10.08
N TYR A 111 -8.30 -6.11 -9.27
CA TYR A 111 -7.41 -4.95 -9.33
C TYR A 111 -8.05 -3.57 -9.08
N SER A 112 -9.33 -3.52 -8.68
CA SER A 112 -10.04 -2.29 -8.30
C SER A 112 -10.23 -2.13 -6.78
N ASP A 113 -9.95 -3.18 -6.02
CA ASP A 113 -10.08 -3.23 -4.56
C ASP A 113 -8.93 -4.08 -3.97
N ASN A 114 -8.83 -4.13 -2.65
CA ASN A 114 -7.83 -4.87 -1.90
C ASN A 114 -7.99 -6.40 -1.99
N ALA A 115 -9.03 -6.89 -2.66
CA ALA A 115 -9.29 -8.30 -2.88
C ALA A 115 -9.95 -8.52 -4.24
N ALA A 116 -9.73 -9.70 -4.81
CA ALA A 116 -10.47 -10.12 -5.99
C ALA A 116 -11.81 -10.74 -5.57
N VAL A 117 -12.84 -10.51 -6.37
CA VAL A 117 -14.19 -11.02 -6.16
C VAL A 117 -14.58 -11.84 -7.37
N PHE A 118 -14.96 -13.10 -7.14
CA PHE A 118 -15.40 -14.05 -8.14
C PHE A 118 -16.86 -14.42 -7.95
N LYS A 119 -17.51 -14.86 -9.03
CA LYS A 119 -18.85 -15.47 -8.94
C LYS A 119 -18.77 -16.72 -8.07
N GLY A 120 -19.53 -16.73 -6.97
CA GLY A 120 -19.62 -17.89 -6.10
C GLY A 120 -20.75 -18.83 -6.50
N LEU A 121 -20.78 -19.99 -5.85
CA LEU A 121 -21.81 -21.01 -6.06
C LEU A 121 -23.08 -20.68 -5.26
N ILE A 122 -24.19 -21.28 -5.69
CA ILE A 122 -25.46 -21.19 -4.95
C ILE A 122 -25.26 -21.74 -3.54
N SER A 123 -25.58 -20.94 -2.53
CA SER A 123 -25.56 -21.40 -1.15
C SER A 123 -26.61 -20.71 -0.30
N ARG A 124 -26.90 -21.30 0.86
CA ARG A 124 -27.83 -20.72 1.84
C ARG A 124 -27.09 -19.70 2.68
N LYS A 125 -27.45 -18.42 2.53
CA LYS A 125 -26.98 -17.38 3.44
C LYS A 125 -27.90 -17.32 4.65
N CYS A 126 -27.34 -17.67 5.80
CA CYS A 126 -27.98 -17.52 7.10
C CYS A 126 -27.76 -16.08 7.60
N LEU A 127 -28.83 -15.37 7.92
CA LEU A 127 -28.78 -13.99 8.39
C LEU A 127 -29.51 -13.89 9.73
N PHE A 128 -28.84 -13.30 10.71
CA PHE A 128 -29.48 -12.94 11.97
C PHE A 128 -30.12 -11.55 11.85
N LEU A 129 -31.44 -11.49 12.08
CA LEU A 129 -32.19 -10.24 12.05
C LEU A 129 -32.29 -9.67 13.46
N SER A 130 -31.42 -8.71 13.77
CA SER A 130 -31.30 -8.09 15.10
C SER A 130 -32.64 -7.59 15.67
N LYS A 131 -33.47 -6.94 14.85
CA LYS A 131 -34.77 -6.38 15.30
C LYS A 131 -35.79 -7.43 15.71
N SER A 132 -35.82 -8.59 15.04
CA SER A 132 -36.79 -9.65 15.32
C SER A 132 -36.21 -10.81 16.12
N ARG A 133 -34.89 -10.81 16.39
CA ARG A 133 -34.14 -11.93 16.99
C ARG A 133 -34.38 -13.27 16.29
N LEU A 134 -34.70 -13.22 15.00
CA LEU A 134 -34.93 -14.40 14.17
C LEU A 134 -33.72 -14.67 13.28
N ILE A 135 -33.48 -15.95 13.04
CA ILE A 135 -32.58 -16.42 12.00
C ILE A 135 -33.41 -16.66 10.74
N THR A 136 -32.98 -16.09 9.62
CA THR A 136 -33.58 -16.36 8.31
C THR A 136 -32.53 -16.91 7.36
N THR A 137 -32.89 -17.94 6.61
CA THR A 137 -32.05 -18.50 5.55
C THR A 137 -32.60 -18.10 4.19
N ARG A 138 -31.77 -17.52 3.34
CA ARG A 138 -32.13 -17.26 1.94
C ARG A 138 -31.11 -17.89 1.00
N LEU A 139 -31.60 -18.58 -0.02
CA LEU A 139 -30.76 -19.06 -1.12
C LEU A 139 -30.27 -17.84 -1.91
N ARG A 140 -28.95 -17.73 -2.11
CA ARG A 140 -28.32 -16.67 -2.91
C ARG A 140 -27.13 -17.24 -3.68
N PHE A 141 -26.62 -16.45 -4.62
CA PHE A 141 -25.30 -16.61 -5.21
C PHE A 141 -24.34 -15.64 -4.50
N PRO A 142 -23.83 -15.95 -3.29
CA PRO A 142 -22.88 -15.06 -2.65
C PRO A 142 -21.57 -15.03 -3.46
N PRO A 143 -20.99 -13.85 -3.71
CA PRO A 143 -19.69 -13.77 -4.34
C PRO A 143 -18.59 -14.30 -3.42
N SER A 144 -17.55 -14.87 -4.00
CA SER A 144 -16.36 -15.37 -3.30
C SER A 144 -15.26 -14.30 -3.34
N LEU A 145 -14.71 -13.94 -2.18
CA LEU A 145 -13.63 -12.95 -2.07
C LEU A 145 -12.31 -13.67 -1.76
N VAL A 146 -11.26 -13.34 -2.51
CA VAL A 146 -9.91 -13.90 -2.34
C VAL A 146 -8.89 -12.77 -2.18
N ARG A 147 -8.09 -12.84 -1.11
CA ARG A 147 -6.93 -11.96 -0.88
C ARG A 147 -5.78 -12.79 -0.36
N LEU A 148 -4.62 -12.64 -0.98
CA LEU A 148 -3.36 -13.16 -0.47
C LEU A 148 -2.49 -11.97 -0.04
N GLN A 149 -1.93 -12.06 1.16
CA GLN A 149 -0.99 -11.07 1.66
C GLN A 149 0.21 -11.79 2.25
N ALA A 150 1.37 -11.57 1.66
CA ALA A 150 2.63 -11.97 2.25
C ALA A 150 2.95 -11.02 3.42
N ARG A 151 3.45 -11.59 4.53
CA ARG A 151 4.15 -10.84 5.58
C ARG A 151 5.57 -11.39 5.61
N GLU A 152 6.51 -10.65 5.05
CA GLU A 152 7.92 -10.87 5.34
C GLU A 152 8.22 -10.18 6.68
N GLU A 153 8.45 -10.97 7.71
CA GLU A 153 8.79 -10.46 9.01
C GLU A 153 10.22 -9.90 8.95
N LYS A 154 10.41 -8.64 9.38
CA LYS A 154 11.74 -8.09 9.70
C LYS A 154 12.25 -8.81 10.96
N SER A 155 12.59 -10.09 10.84
CA SER A 155 12.97 -10.97 11.94
C SER A 155 14.35 -10.68 12.52
N GLU A 156 15.05 -9.65 12.04
CA GLU A 156 16.42 -9.36 12.48
C GLU A 156 16.51 -8.28 13.59
N MET A 157 15.41 -7.59 13.93
CA MET A 157 15.45 -6.44 14.86
C MET A 157 14.39 -6.45 15.98
N ARG A 158 13.64 -7.54 16.18
CA ARG A 158 12.71 -7.67 17.30
C ARG A 158 13.12 -8.83 18.20
N GLY A 159 13.83 -8.51 19.28
CA GLY A 159 13.94 -9.40 20.42
C GLY A 159 12.55 -9.78 20.92
N LEU A 160 12.43 -11.04 21.36
CA LEU A 160 11.25 -11.69 21.90
C LEU A 160 10.30 -10.74 22.68
N SER A 161 9.24 -10.24 22.04
CA SER A 161 8.07 -9.77 22.81
C SER A 161 6.72 -9.98 22.13
N ASP A 162 6.65 -10.27 20.83
CA ASP A 162 5.40 -10.61 20.15
C ASP A 162 5.47 -12.00 19.50
N ALA A 163 5.62 -13.04 20.32
CA ALA A 163 5.49 -14.42 19.87
C ALA A 163 4.00 -14.78 19.72
N ALA A 164 3.41 -14.51 18.55
CA ALA A 164 2.27 -15.29 18.04
C ALA A 164 2.79 -16.45 17.19
N PRO A 165 2.12 -17.62 17.15
CA PRO A 165 2.77 -18.87 16.77
C PRO A 165 3.04 -18.97 15.26
N ASN A 166 4.33 -19.15 14.96
CA ASN A 166 5.02 -19.74 13.81
C ASN A 166 4.49 -19.57 12.36
N PRO A 167 5.37 -19.23 11.40
CA PRO A 167 5.01 -18.84 10.04
C PRO A 167 5.03 -20.04 9.08
N LYS A 168 3.91 -20.23 8.39
CA LYS A 168 3.71 -20.87 7.06
C LYS A 168 2.26 -21.35 7.02
N GLN A 169 1.34 -20.41 6.90
CA GLN A 169 -0.03 -20.76 6.56
C GLN A 169 -0.48 -19.89 5.40
N VAL A 170 -0.60 -20.52 4.22
CA VAL A 170 -1.49 -20.03 3.18
C VAL A 170 -2.89 -20.15 3.76
N SER A 171 -3.39 -19.08 4.38
CA SER A 171 -4.76 -19.05 4.86
C SER A 171 -5.68 -18.78 3.66
N LEU A 172 -6.05 -19.84 2.94
CA LEU A 172 -7.31 -19.87 2.21
C LEU A 172 -8.41 -19.77 3.25
N VAL A 173 -9.01 -18.58 3.38
CA VAL A 173 -10.22 -18.42 4.20
C VAL A 173 -11.39 -19.03 3.40
N SER A 174 -11.46 -20.36 3.39
CA SER A 174 -12.69 -21.08 3.08
C SER A 174 -13.48 -21.16 4.37
N LEU A 175 -14.59 -20.40 4.44
CA LEU A 175 -15.51 -20.52 5.55
C LEU A 175 -16.13 -21.94 5.51
N PRO A 176 -16.06 -22.73 6.60
CA PRO A 176 -16.62 -24.07 6.60
C PRO A 176 -18.15 -24.02 6.46
N PRO A 177 -18.78 -25.06 5.88
CA PRO A 177 -20.22 -25.23 5.99
C PRO A 177 -20.53 -25.52 7.46
N ILE A 178 -21.15 -24.56 8.12
CA ILE A 178 -21.72 -24.76 9.46
C ILE A 178 -22.99 -25.58 9.25
N PHE A 179 -23.03 -26.77 9.86
CA PHE A 179 -24.16 -27.70 9.90
C PHE A 179 -25.50 -27.00 10.17
#